data_AF-A0A1F8V3V1-F1
#
_entry.id   AF-A0A1F8V3V1-F1
#
_cell.length_a   1.000
_cell.length_b   1.000
_cell.length_c   1.000
_cell.angle_alpha   90.00
_cell.angle_beta   90.00
_cell.angle_gamma   90.00
#
_symmetry.space_group_name_H-M   'P 1'
#
loop_
_entity.id
_entity.type
_entity.pdbx_description
1 polymer ?
#
loop_
_entity_poly.entity_id
_entity_poly.type
_entity_poly.pdbx_seq_one_letter_code
_entity_poly.pdbx_strand_id
1 'polypeptide(L)'
;MRAKKLFSISISIIFVLLSTFNSFASIPNQNDSELLNDIPKVISFNDAIDNGHIKRMLELENSLSTIAYKNIDGTNTIYSFTAPIKYQGGK
;
A
#
# COMPACT_ATOMS: atom_id res chain seq x y z
N MET A 1 -22.50 50.68 -0.79
CA MET A 1 -22.07 49.28 -1.05
C MET A 1 -20.69 49.28 -1.70
N ARG A 2 -19.60 49.15 -0.93
CA ARG A 2 -18.23 48.92 -1.43
C ARG A 2 -17.41 48.11 -0.40
N ALA A 3 -17.78 46.84 -0.23
CA ALA A 3 -16.99 45.86 0.51
C ALA A 3 -16.72 44.66 -0.41
N LYS A 4 -15.71 44.77 -1.27
CA LYS A 4 -15.30 43.66 -2.17
C LYS A 4 -13.78 43.42 -2.21
N LYS A 5 -13.00 44.07 -1.34
CA LYS A 5 -11.52 43.94 -1.34
C LYS A 5 -10.94 43.04 -0.24
N LEU A 6 -11.75 42.57 0.71
CA LEU A 6 -11.28 41.71 1.82
C LEU A 6 -11.45 40.21 1.55
N PHE A 7 -12.14 39.83 0.47
CA PHE A 7 -12.43 38.42 0.16
C PHE A 7 -11.31 37.71 -0.63
N SER A 8 -10.42 38.45 -1.31
CA SER A 8 -9.35 37.83 -2.11
C SER A 8 -8.08 37.50 -1.31
N ILE A 9 -7.87 38.19 -0.18
CA ILE A 9 -6.69 37.98 0.67
C ILE A 9 -6.84 36.68 1.46
N SER A 10 -8.05 36.38 1.95
CA SER A 10 -8.35 35.15 2.69
C SER A 10 -8.26 33.88 1.82
N ILE A 11 -8.64 33.94 0.54
CA ILE A 11 -8.48 32.80 -0.39
C ILE A 11 -7.01 32.47 -0.66
N SER A 12 -6.14 33.49 -0.75
CA SER A 12 -4.73 33.28 -1.10
C SER A 12 -3.94 32.64 0.04
N ILE A 13 -4.29 32.93 1.29
CA ILE A 13 -3.67 32.33 2.49
C ILE A 13 -4.02 30.84 2.61
N ILE A 14 -5.25 30.46 2.23
CA ILE A 14 -5.72 29.07 2.25
C ILE A 14 -4.97 28.22 1.21
N PHE A 15 -4.66 28.76 0.03
CA PHE A 15 -3.96 28.02 -1.02
C PHE A 15 -2.47 27.77 -0.73
N VAL A 16 -1.80 28.69 -0.01
CA VAL A 16 -0.37 28.56 0.33
C VAL A 16 -0.13 27.53 1.45
N LEU A 17 -1.10 27.32 2.35
CA LEU A 17 -1.00 26.31 3.40
C LEU A 17 -1.22 24.87 2.90
N LEU A 18 -1.83 24.69 1.74
CA LEU A 18 -2.09 23.36 1.17
C LEU A 18 -0.88 22.79 0.40
N SER A 19 0.08 23.63 0.00
CA SER A 19 1.22 23.21 -0.83
C SER A 19 2.39 22.57 -0.06
N THR A 20 2.38 22.55 1.28
CA THR A 20 3.55 22.08 2.07
C THR A 20 3.47 20.64 2.56
N PHE A 21 2.46 19.86 2.17
CA PHE A 21 2.33 18.47 2.62
C PHE A 21 2.46 17.50 1.46
N ASN A 22 3.67 17.23 0.98
CA ASN A 22 3.98 15.99 0.24
C ASN A 22 5.49 15.77 0.19
N SER A 23 6.08 15.47 1.34
CA SER A 23 7.36 14.76 1.42
C SER A 23 7.41 14.05 2.78
N PHE A 24 6.43 13.19 3.04
CA PHE A 24 6.63 12.17 4.06
C PHE A 24 7.54 11.12 3.41
N ALA A 25 8.85 11.29 3.62
CA ALA A 25 9.79 10.22 3.34
C ALA A 25 9.32 9.00 4.12
N SER A 26 8.98 7.93 3.39
CA SER A 26 8.58 6.65 3.94
C SER A 26 9.68 6.18 4.89
N ILE A 27 9.43 6.32 6.19
CA ILE A 27 10.21 5.66 7.23
C ILE A 27 10.05 4.16 6.93
N PRO A 28 11.12 3.41 6.60
CA PRO A 28 10.99 1.99 6.40
C PRO A 28 10.43 1.41 7.70
N ASN A 29 9.19 0.92 7.59
CA ASN A 29 8.44 0.45 8.72
C ASN A 29 9.10 -0.87 9.15
N GLN A 30 9.22 -1.16 10.43
CA GLN A 30 9.80 -2.44 10.88
C GLN A 30 9.01 -3.65 10.34
N ASN A 31 7.78 -3.43 9.87
CA ASN A 31 6.94 -4.38 9.15
C ASN A 31 7.45 -4.75 7.74
N ASP A 32 8.24 -3.89 7.10
CA ASP A 32 8.73 -4.08 5.73
C ASP A 32 9.63 -5.33 5.63
N SER A 33 10.34 -5.64 6.72
CA SER A 33 11.25 -6.79 6.78
C SER A 33 10.53 -8.12 7.00
N GLU A 34 9.35 -8.13 7.63
CA GLU A 34 8.50 -9.32 7.71
C GLU A 34 7.80 -9.58 6.38
N LEU A 35 7.30 -8.53 5.72
CA LEU A 35 6.69 -8.62 4.40
C LEU A 35 7.68 -9.17 3.35
N LEU A 36 8.94 -8.74 3.40
CA LEU A 36 9.98 -9.16 2.47
C LEU A 36 10.22 -10.69 2.47
N ASN A 37 10.09 -11.34 3.64
CA ASN A 37 10.25 -12.80 3.75
C ASN A 37 9.00 -13.55 3.26
N ASP A 38 7.82 -12.94 3.36
CA ASP A 38 6.55 -13.57 3.03
C ASP A 38 6.13 -13.37 1.57
N ILE A 39 6.78 -12.45 0.83
CA ILE A 39 6.54 -12.25 -0.60
C ILE A 39 7.30 -13.33 -1.40
N PRO A 40 6.58 -14.26 -2.06
CA PRO A 40 7.22 -15.22 -2.93
C PRO A 40 7.80 -14.50 -4.15
N LYS A 41 8.90 -15.05 -4.68
CA LYS A 41 9.71 -14.46 -5.76
C LYS A 41 8.94 -14.10 -7.04
N VAL A 42 7.71 -14.62 -7.20
CA VAL A 42 6.82 -14.32 -8.32
C VAL A 42 6.18 -12.93 -8.24
N ILE A 43 6.13 -12.32 -7.04
CA ILE A 43 5.71 -10.94 -6.82
C ILE A 43 6.93 -10.14 -6.40
N SER A 44 7.16 -8.96 -6.99
CA SER A 44 8.27 -8.11 -6.56
C SER A 44 7.90 -7.35 -5.27
N PHE A 45 8.89 -7.08 -4.43
CA PHE A 45 8.68 -6.29 -3.22
C PHE A 45 8.10 -4.89 -3.53
N ASN A 46 8.61 -4.24 -4.59
CA ASN A 46 8.13 -2.93 -5.01
C ASN A 46 6.65 -3.00 -5.42
N ASP A 47 6.26 -4.02 -6.20
CA ASP A 47 4.85 -4.19 -6.57
C ASP A 47 3.98 -4.42 -5.34
N ALA A 48 4.46 -5.18 -4.34
CA ALA A 48 3.70 -5.42 -3.12
C ALA A 48 3.46 -4.12 -2.32
N ILE A 49 4.48 -3.26 -2.23
CA ILE A 49 4.38 -1.94 -1.59
C ILE A 49 3.46 -1.02 -2.39
N ASP A 50 3.60 -0.97 -3.72
CA ASP A 50 2.78 -0.14 -4.61
C ASP A 50 1.30 -0.54 -4.57
N ASN A 51 1.01 -1.84 -4.38
CA ASN A 51 -0.35 -2.36 -4.18
C ASN A 51 -0.83 -2.27 -2.72
N GLY A 52 -0.03 -1.69 -1.82
CA GLY A 52 -0.39 -1.46 -0.42
C GLY A 52 -0.54 -2.74 0.40
N HIS A 53 0.15 -3.82 0.05
CA HIS A 53 0.13 -5.07 0.82
C HIS A 53 0.88 -4.90 2.14
N ILE A 54 0.19 -5.18 3.24
CA ILE A 54 0.76 -5.03 4.60
C ILE A 54 0.98 -6.36 5.30
N LYS A 55 0.31 -7.44 4.86
CA LYS A 55 0.43 -8.76 5.48
C LYS A 55 -0.03 -9.86 4.53
N ARG A 56 0.68 -10.98 4.48
CA ARG A 56 0.22 -12.19 3.81
C ARG A 56 -0.79 -12.98 4.65
N MET A 57 -1.84 -13.48 4.01
CA MET A 57 -3.00 -14.11 4.63
C MET A 57 -3.05 -15.60 4.27
N LEU A 58 -2.22 -16.42 4.91
CA LEU A 58 -2.06 -17.85 4.61
C LEU A 58 -3.36 -18.64 4.72
N GLU A 59 -4.26 -18.25 5.62
CA GLU A 59 -5.58 -18.84 5.83
C GLU A 59 -6.53 -18.69 4.62
N LEU A 60 -6.25 -17.76 3.72
CA LEU A 60 -7.02 -17.56 2.48
C LEU A 60 -6.38 -18.30 1.27
N GLU A 61 -5.21 -18.91 1.46
CA GLU A 61 -4.46 -19.60 0.41
C GLU A 61 -4.87 -21.09 0.30
N ASN A 62 -6.01 -21.34 -0.34
CA ASN A 62 -6.57 -22.70 -0.47
C ASN A 62 -5.80 -23.64 -1.43
N SER A 63 -4.74 -23.16 -2.09
CA SER A 63 -3.96 -23.95 -3.05
C SER A 63 -2.49 -23.55 -3.08
N LEU A 64 -1.66 -24.40 -3.70
CA LEU A 64 -0.24 -24.11 -3.95
C LEU A 64 -0.03 -23.02 -5.02
N SER A 65 -1.08 -22.60 -5.70
CA SER A 65 -1.04 -21.60 -6.77
C SER A 65 -1.78 -20.30 -6.41
N THR A 66 -2.11 -20.09 -5.13
CA THR A 66 -2.80 -18.86 -4.67
C THR A 66 -1.98 -18.14 -3.61
N ILE A 67 -1.91 -16.81 -3.66
CA ILE A 67 -1.35 -15.96 -2.60
C ILE A 67 -2.41 -14.96 -2.21
N ALA A 68 -2.57 -14.70 -0.91
CA ALA A 68 -3.50 -13.69 -0.43
C ALA A 68 -2.77 -12.64 0.41
N TYR A 69 -3.11 -11.37 0.24
CA TYR A 69 -2.60 -10.26 1.03
C TYR A 69 -3.75 -9.45 1.62
N LYS A 70 -3.53 -8.94 2.83
CA LYS A 70 -4.30 -7.84 3.41
C LYS A 70 -3.67 -6.53 2.98
N ASN A 71 -4.50 -5.60 2.54
CA ASN A 71 -4.10 -4.29 2.07
C ASN A 71 -4.22 -3.24 3.18
N ILE A 72 -3.53 -2.10 3.02
CA ILE A 72 -3.59 -0.96 3.92
C ILE A 72 -5.00 -0.35 4.02
N ASP A 73 -5.80 -0.46 2.96
CA ASP A 73 -7.19 0.01 2.90
C ASP A 73 -8.19 -0.95 3.57
N GLY A 74 -7.70 -2.07 4.12
CA GLY A 74 -8.51 -3.09 4.79
C GLY A 74 -9.15 -4.13 3.85
N THR A 75 -8.96 -4.01 2.53
CA THR A 75 -9.37 -5.03 1.57
C THR A 75 -8.35 -6.17 1.49
N ASN A 76 -8.70 -7.23 0.77
CA ASN A 76 -7.81 -8.37 0.51
C ASN A 76 -7.61 -8.56 -0.99
N THR A 77 -6.37 -8.83 -1.41
CA THR A 77 -6.01 -9.17 -2.78
C THR A 77 -5.62 -10.65 -2.85
N ILE A 78 -6.16 -11.38 -3.83
CA ILE A 78 -5.82 -12.78 -4.08
C ILE A 78 -5.22 -12.91 -5.48
N TYR A 79 -3.97 -13.36 -5.55
CA TYR A 79 -3.32 -13.75 -6.79
C TYR A 79 -3.53 -15.23 -7.03
N SER A 80 -3.94 -15.57 -8.26
CA SER A 80 -4.08 -16.96 -8.70
C SER A 80 -3.15 -17.21 -9.88
N PHE A 81 -2.34 -18.26 -9.79
CA PHE A 81 -1.36 -18.65 -10.79
C PHE A 81 -1.80 -19.93 -11.50
N THR A 82 -1.37 -20.09 -12.74
CA THR A 82 -1.67 -21.28 -13.55
C THR A 82 -0.84 -22.51 -13.17
N ALA A 83 0.24 -22.32 -12.41
CA ALA A 83 1.11 -23.37 -11.91
C ALA A 83 1.39 -23.18 -10.41
N PRO A 84 1.78 -24.25 -9.69
CA PRO A 84 2.21 -24.14 -8.30
C PRO A 84 3.40 -23.20 -8.16
N ILE A 85 3.32 -22.29 -7.18
CA ILE A 85 4.38 -21.33 -6.83
C ILE A 85 4.97 -21.63 -5.44
N LYS A 86 4.46 -22.68 -4.78
CA LYS A 86 4.80 -23.14 -3.43
C LYS A 86 5.09 -24.64 -3.44
N TYR A 87 5.93 -25.09 -2.52
CA TYR A 87 6.21 -26.50 -2.32
C TYR A 87 5.28 -27.12 -1.27
N GLN A 88 4.97 -28.40 -1.44
CA GLN A 88 4.24 -29.15 -0.44
C GLN A 88 5.21 -29.52 0.70
N GLY A 89 5.16 -28.78 1.81
CA GLY A 89 5.92 -29.08 3.03
C GLY A 89 6.99 -28.06 3.47
N GLY A 90 7.04 -26.84 2.94
CA GLY A 90 7.98 -25.82 3.41
C GLY A 90 7.44 -24.41 3.22
N LYS A 91 7.71 -23.55 4.21
CA LYS A 91 7.35 -22.12 4.28
C LYS A 91 7.64 -21.39 2.97
#